data_AF-A0A944IQI2-F1
#
_entry.id   AF-A0A944IQI2-F1
#
_cell.length_a   1.000
_cell.length_b   1.000
_cell.length_c   1.000
_cell.angle_alpha   90.00
_cell.angle_beta   90.00
_cell.angle_gamma   90.00
#
_symmetry.space_group_name_H-M   'P 1'
#
loop_
_entity.id
_entity.type
_entity.pdbx_description
1 polymer ?
#
loop_
_entity_poly.entity_id
_entity_poly.type
_entity_poly.pdbx_seq_one_letter_code
_entity_poly.pdbx_strand_id
1 'polypeptide(L)' 'MSPSPLPVNGLLNWHSSAHWSAQERPCRYCGHPTHLRDDKGVPADKVCAEAALANIAGIVQAYSSQGQL' A
#
# COMPACT_ATOMS: atom_id res chain seq x y z
N MET A 1 27.26 3.61 -5.52
CA MET A 1 26.05 4.44 -5.31
C MET A 1 25.07 3.63 -4.49
N SER A 2 24.79 4.05 -3.26
CA SER A 2 23.69 3.47 -2.50
C SER A 2 22.39 3.88 -3.20
N PRO A 3 21.44 2.95 -3.45
CA PRO A 3 20.18 3.34 -4.08
C PRO A 3 19.49 4.37 -3.18
N SER A 4 19.09 5.50 -3.77
CA SER A 4 18.24 6.47 -3.10
C SER A 4 16.99 5.77 -2.60
N PRO A 5 16.53 6.00 -1.35
CA PRO A 5 15.29 5.41 -0.89
C PRO A 5 14.19 5.90 -1.83
N LEU A 6 13.48 4.94 -2.44
CA LEU A 6 12.22 5.16 -3.13
C LEU A 6 11.34 6.12 -2.31
N PRO A 7 10.50 6.96 -2.94
CA PRO A 7 9.50 7.71 -2.21
C PRO A 7 8.63 6.70 -1.44
N VAL A 8 8.93 6.58 -0.14
CA VAL A 8 8.17 5.76 0.79
C VAL A 8 6.89 6.54 1.04
N ASN A 9 5.93 6.42 0.14
CA ASN A 9 4.55 6.51 0.59
C ASN A 9 4.42 5.34 1.57
N GLY A 10 4.75 5.61 2.83
CA GLY A 10 5.21 4.61 3.80
C GLY A 10 4.23 3.45 3.87
N LEU A 11 4.76 2.25 4.07
CA LEU A 11 3.94 1.08 4.36
C LEU A 11 2.92 1.46 5.44
N LEU A 12 1.68 0.97 5.28
CA LEU A 12 0.66 1.17 6.30
C LEU A 12 1.17 0.68 7.65
N ASN A 13 0.88 1.43 8.71
CA ASN A 13 1.19 1.00 10.06
C ASN A 13 0.19 -0.07 10.50
N TRP A 14 0.39 -1.31 10.05
CA TRP A 14 -0.48 -2.45 10.37
C TRP A 14 -0.58 -2.80 11.86
N HIS A 15 0.28 -2.25 12.73
CA HIS A 15 0.15 -2.39 14.18
C HIS A 15 -0.99 -1.55 14.77
N SER A 16 -1.48 -0.54 14.04
CA SER A 16 -2.62 0.26 14.47
C SER A 16 -3.90 -0.58 14.42
N SER A 17 -4.67 -0.55 15.51
CA SER A 17 -5.99 -1.20 15.59
C SER A 17 -6.99 -0.65 14.57
N ALA A 18 -6.72 0.52 13.97
CA ALA A 18 -7.52 1.08 12.88
C ALA A 18 -7.56 0.18 11.63
N HIS A 19 -6.53 -0.65 11.41
CA HIS A 19 -6.41 -1.52 10.25
C HIS A 19 -7.03 -2.91 10.44
N TRP A 20 -7.75 -3.15 11.54
CA TRP A 20 -8.37 -4.44 11.82
C TRP A 20 -9.85 -4.31 12.21
N SER A 21 -10.65 -5.31 11.84
CA SER A 21 -12.04 -5.45 12.26
C SER A 21 -12.38 -6.89 12.60
N ALA A 22 -13.17 -7.08 13.65
CA ALA A 22 -13.75 -8.38 13.97
C ALA A 22 -14.72 -8.89 12.88
N GLN A 23 -15.31 -7.98 12.10
CA GLN A 23 -16.20 -8.33 11.00
C GLN A 23 -15.39 -8.47 9.71
N GLU A 24 -15.44 -9.66 9.12
CA GLU A 24 -14.92 -9.90 7.77
C GLU A 24 -15.80 -9.20 6.74
N ARG A 25 -15.18 -8.52 5.78
CA ARG A 25 -15.84 -7.85 4.65
C ARG A 25 -15.03 -8.02 3.37
N PRO A 26 -15.65 -7.94 2.19
CA PRO A 26 -14.92 -8.06 0.93
C PRO A 26 -13.94 -6.90 0.74
N CYS A 27 -12.70 -7.23 0.39
CA CYS A 27 -11.67 -6.29 0.00
C CYS A 27 -12.15 -5.42 -1.16
N ARG A 28 -12.06 -4.10 -1.02
CA ARG A 28 -12.53 -3.13 -2.03
C ARG A 28 -11.84 -3.24 -3.40
N TYR A 29 -10.69 -3.90 -3.47
CA TYR A 29 -9.86 -3.98 -4.68
C TYR A 29 -10.01 -5.32 -5.41
N CYS A 30 -10.01 -6.44 -4.66
CA CYS A 30 -10.01 -7.78 -5.23
C CYS A 30 -11.27 -8.60 -4.89
N GLY A 31 -12.11 -8.13 -3.96
CA GLY A 31 -13.33 -8.80 -3.53
C GLY A 31 -13.16 -9.94 -2.52
N HIS A 32 -11.93 -10.37 -2.23
CA HIS A 32 -11.70 -11.45 -1.26
C HIS A 32 -12.10 -11.04 0.16
N PRO A 33 -12.64 -11.97 0.97
CA PRO A 33 -12.93 -11.72 2.37
C PRO A 33 -11.67 -11.30 3.14
N THR A 34 -11.77 -10.24 3.94
CA THR A 34 -10.67 -9.72 4.75
C THR A 34 -11.13 -9.07 6.04
N HIS A 35 -10.32 -9.20 7.09
CA HIS A 35 -10.47 -8.46 8.34
C HIS A 35 -9.70 -7.14 8.35
N LEU A 36 -8.88 -6.91 7.32
CA LEU A 36 -7.98 -5.77 7.24
C LEU A 36 -8.67 -4.52 6.67
N ARG A 37 -8.15 -3.35 7.02
CA ARG A 37 -8.64 -2.06 6.52
C ARG A 37 -7.48 -1.21 5.98
N ASP A 38 -7.72 -0.43 4.93
CA ASP A 38 -6.77 0.53 4.36
C ASP A 38 -6.57 1.78 5.25
N ASP A 39 -5.82 2.77 4.77
CA ASP A 39 -5.58 4.07 5.41
C ASP A 39 -6.87 4.88 5.66
N LYS A 40 -7.94 4.55 4.94
CA LYS A 40 -9.26 5.18 5.03
C LYS A 40 -10.23 4.38 5.89
N GLY A 41 -9.77 3.28 6.50
CA GLY A 41 -10.61 2.39 7.31
C GLY A 41 -11.56 1.51 6.49
N VAL A 42 -11.35 1.39 5.18
CA VAL A 42 -12.19 0.58 4.27
C VAL A 42 -11.60 -0.83 4.13
N PRO A 43 -12.42 -1.90 4.05
CA PRO A 43 -11.91 -3.26 3.90
C PRO A 43 -10.95 -3.41 2.72
N ALA A 44 -9.72 -3.85 2.99
CA ALA A 44 -8.69 -4.02 1.98
C ALA A 44 -7.60 -4.96 2.48
N ASP A 45 -7.19 -5.93 1.65
CA ASP A 45 -6.04 -6.77 1.95
C ASP A 45 -4.77 -5.93 2.02
N LYS A 46 -3.80 -6.41 2.81
CA LYS A 46 -2.53 -5.72 3.01
C LYS A 46 -1.87 -5.30 1.70
N VAL A 47 -1.69 -6.25 0.78
CA VAL A 47 -1.03 -6.01 -0.50
C VAL A 47 -1.84 -5.06 -1.37
N CYS A 48 -3.17 -5.19 -1.39
CA CYS A 48 -4.03 -4.29 -2.17
C CYS A 48 -3.99 -2.86 -1.65
N ALA A 49 -4.01 -2.67 -0.34
CA ALA A 49 -3.93 -1.35 0.29
C ALA A 49 -2.56 -0.70 0.05
N GLU A 50 -1.46 -1.44 0.23
CA GLU A 50 -0.10 -0.93 -0.03
C GLU A 50 0.12 -0.60 -1.52
N ALA A 51 -0.39 -1.44 -2.43
CA ALA A 51 -0.32 -1.17 -3.87
C ALA A 51 -1.10 0.09 -4.27
N ALA A 52 -2.24 0.36 -3.61
CA ALA A 52 -3.02 1.57 -3.86
C ALA A 52 -2.33 2.85 -3.35
N LEU A 53 -1.47 2.73 -2.33
CA LEU A 53 -0.69 3.84 -1.79
C LEU A 53 0.61 4.08 -2.56
N ALA A 54 1.10 3.06 -3.28
CA ALA A 54 2.30 3.17 -4.08
C ALA A 54 2.12 4.26 -5.15
N ASN A 55 2.91 5.33 -5.07
CA ASN A 55 3.01 6.32 -6.14
C ASN A 55 3.88 5.75 -7.28
N ILE A 56 3.33 4.80 -8.04
CA ILE A 56 4.06 4.12 -9.12
C ILE A 56 4.64 5.14 -10.11
N ALA A 57 3.92 6.23 -10.42
CA ALA A 57 4.42 7.28 -11.30
C ALA A 57 5.68 7.96 -10.73
N GLY A 58 5.68 8.31 -9.45
CA GLY A 58 6.86 8.86 -8.77
C GLY A 58 8.03 7.88 -8.70
N ILE A 59 7.74 6.59 -8.49
CA ILE A 59 8.74 5.52 -8.49
C ILE A 59 9.38 5.38 -9.88
N VAL A 60 8.57 5.30 -10.93
CA VAL A 60 9.04 5.20 -12.33
C VAL A 60 9.85 6.45 -12.72
N GLN A 61 9.37 7.65 -12.37
CA GLN A 61 10.09 8.89 -12.66
C GLN A 61 11.47 8.92 -11.97
N ALA A 62 11.55 8.48 -10.71
CA ALA A 62 12.80 8.43 -9.97
C ALA A 62 13.80 7.42 -10.55
N TYR A 63 13.33 6.29 -11.07
CA TYR A 63 14.21 5.28 -11.67
C TYR A 63 14.67 5.69 -13.07
N SER A 64 13.78 6.31 -13.84
CA SER A 64 14.09 6.84 -15.16
C SER A 64 15.16 7.93 -15.08
N SER A 65 15.08 8.83 -14.09
CA SER A 65 16.09 9.88 -13.88
C SER A 65 17.44 9.36 -13.39
N GLN A 66 17.49 8.13 -12.87
CA GLN A 66 18.71 7.45 -12.42
C GLN A 66 19.34 6.55 -13.52
N GLY A 67 18.71 6.43 -14.70
CA GLY A 67 19.19 5.55 -15.78
C GLY A 67 19.06 4.06 -15.45
N GLN A 68 18.13 3.69 -14.56
CA GLN A 68 17.88 2.31 -14.11
C GLN A 68 16.64 1.67 -14.77
N LEU A 69 16.07 2.35 -15.77
CA LEU A 69 15.02 1.89 -16.68
C LEU A 69 15.48 2.17 -18.11
#